data_AF-A0A352NN21-F1
#
_entry.id   AF-A0A352NN21-F1
#
_cell.length_a   1.000
_cell.length_b   1.000
_cell.length_c   1.000
_cell.angle_alpha   90.00
_cell.angle_beta   90.00
_cell.angle_gamma   90.00
#
_symmetry.space_group_name_H-M   'P 1'
#
loop_
_entity.id
_entity.type
_entity.pdbx_description
1 polymer ?
#
loop_
_entity_poly.entity_id
_entity_poly.type
_entity_poly.pdbx_seq_one_letter_code
_entity_poly.pdbx_strand_id
1 'polypeptide(L)'
;IYLFSGNMYLLPPGDKKALQDLAAKIAPSDSSAQYARAWEMQRKYRDSFISYFGDDLITLPGHKLNEAFDNFNHYYIEKALCDMPEEERSKYPAAAPKMQFPEALTCHDNVGLIFDEKEGLNFYPGLEAFIAPFKNPRLLEEEAYREVITGYLESDSISTLPFRKMVERYPESSRQAFAALFANPNWDNDKDFHELMEKHKGAFLKKEWVPTTLPFNRYDD
;
A
#
# COMPACT_ATOMS: atom_id res chain seq x y z
N ILE A 1 -21.09 7.91 -4.23
CA ILE A 1 -20.26 6.69 -4.07
C ILE A 1 -19.34 6.92 -2.90
N TYR A 2 -19.40 6.09 -1.85
CA TYR A 2 -18.37 6.12 -0.81
C TYR A 2 -17.23 5.19 -1.23
N LEU A 3 -16.00 5.64 -0.98
CA LEU A 3 -14.81 4.84 -1.16
C LEU A 3 -14.42 4.30 0.21
N PHE A 4 -14.60 3.01 0.40
CA PHE A 4 -13.82 2.31 1.39
C PHE A 4 -12.65 1.68 0.63
N SER A 5 -11.43 2.05 0.99
CA SER A 5 -10.26 1.25 0.61
C SER A 5 -10.32 -0.06 1.41
N GLY A 6 -11.07 -1.02 0.88
CA GLY A 6 -11.09 -2.41 1.28
C GLY A 6 -9.80 -3.13 0.87
N ASN A 7 -8.73 -2.82 1.58
CA ASN A 7 -7.74 -3.77 2.10
C ASN A 7 -6.76 -2.98 2.98
N MET A 8 -7.25 -2.46 4.11
CA MET A 8 -6.35 -2.19 5.23
C MET A 8 -5.97 -3.54 5.83
N TYR A 9 -4.92 -4.19 5.32
CA TYR A 9 -4.31 -5.31 6.03
C TYR A 9 -3.61 -4.77 7.27
N LEU A 10 -4.36 -4.71 8.36
CA LEU A 10 -3.81 -4.52 9.69
C LEU A 10 -4.57 -5.40 10.65
N LEU A 11 -4.24 -6.70 10.72
CA LEU A 11 -4.68 -7.48 11.86
C LEU A 11 -3.60 -8.48 12.32
N PRO A 12 -3.37 -8.57 13.65
CA PRO A 12 -2.69 -9.69 14.26
C PRO A 12 -3.49 -11.01 14.06
N PRO A 13 -2.88 -12.18 14.28
CA PRO A 13 -3.40 -13.50 13.87
C PRO A 13 -4.79 -13.96 14.40
N GLY A 14 -5.52 -13.12 15.15
CA GLY A 14 -6.73 -13.52 15.89
C GLY A 14 -8.08 -13.40 15.15
N ASP A 15 -8.23 -12.53 14.16
CA ASP A 15 -9.57 -12.07 13.71
C ASP A 15 -9.95 -12.44 12.26
N LYS A 16 -9.53 -13.63 11.82
CA LYS A 16 -9.79 -14.16 10.47
C LYS A 16 -11.28 -14.25 10.10
N LYS A 17 -12.18 -14.45 11.06
CA LYS A 17 -13.62 -14.64 10.81
C LYS A 17 -14.37 -13.33 10.58
N ALA A 18 -14.08 -12.30 11.37
CA ALA A 18 -14.63 -10.96 11.17
C ALA A 18 -14.22 -10.36 9.82
N LEU A 19 -12.99 -10.66 9.37
CA LEU A 19 -12.49 -10.32 8.03
C LEU A 19 -13.29 -10.97 6.90
N GLN A 20 -13.62 -12.27 7.04
CA GLN A 20 -14.38 -13.01 6.03
C GLN A 20 -15.82 -12.48 5.93
N ASP A 21 -16.45 -12.15 7.05
CA ASP A 21 -17.82 -11.63 7.09
C ASP A 21 -17.91 -10.21 6.51
N LEU A 22 -16.88 -9.37 6.72
CA LEU A 22 -16.81 -8.04 6.13
C LEU A 22 -16.50 -8.11 4.63
N ALA A 23 -15.55 -8.97 4.21
CA ALA A 23 -15.24 -9.19 2.79
C ALA A 23 -16.44 -9.74 2.01
N ALA A 24 -17.23 -10.65 2.61
CA ALA A 24 -18.44 -11.20 1.99
C ALA A 24 -19.56 -10.16 1.81
N LYS A 25 -19.65 -9.17 2.70
CA LYS A 25 -20.65 -8.07 2.60
C LYS A 25 -20.30 -7.01 1.56
N ILE A 26 -19.03 -6.90 1.17
CA ILE A 26 -18.53 -5.90 0.21
C ILE A 26 -18.16 -6.58 -1.12
N ALA A 27 -18.30 -7.91 -1.22
CA ALA A 27 -18.00 -8.65 -2.43
C ALA A 27 -18.84 -8.09 -3.59
N PRO A 28 -18.21 -7.50 -4.63
CA PRO A 28 -18.93 -7.06 -5.80
C PRO A 28 -19.58 -8.28 -6.45
N SER A 29 -20.81 -8.11 -6.95
CA SER A 29 -21.41 -9.15 -7.78
C SER A 29 -20.55 -9.32 -9.05
N ASP A 30 -20.46 -10.55 -9.56
CA ASP A 30 -19.58 -11.03 -10.65
C ASP A 30 -19.70 -10.29 -12.02
N SER A 31 -20.27 -9.09 -12.08
CA SER A 31 -20.27 -8.27 -13.29
C SER A 31 -18.90 -7.60 -13.51
N SER A 32 -18.25 -7.95 -14.61
CA SER A 32 -16.99 -7.34 -15.10
C SER A 32 -17.01 -5.80 -15.13
N ALA A 33 -18.19 -5.19 -15.32
CA ALA A 33 -18.39 -3.75 -15.28
C ALA A 33 -18.12 -3.12 -13.90
N GLN A 34 -18.44 -3.81 -12.81
CA GLN A 34 -18.15 -3.32 -11.45
C GLN A 34 -16.64 -3.33 -11.16
N TYR A 35 -15.93 -4.37 -11.61
CA TYR A 35 -14.48 -4.44 -11.49
C TYR A 35 -13.78 -3.34 -12.29
N ALA A 36 -14.21 -3.08 -13.53
CA ALA A 36 -13.66 -2.00 -14.34
C ALA A 36 -13.81 -0.63 -13.65
N ARG A 37 -14.99 -0.37 -13.07
CA ARG A 37 -15.26 0.85 -12.30
C ARG A 37 -14.41 0.94 -11.03
N ALA A 38 -14.27 -0.16 -10.29
CA ALA A 38 -13.46 -0.20 -9.07
C ALA A 38 -11.96 0.05 -9.37
N TRP A 39 -11.44 -0.48 -10.49
CA TRP A 39 -10.09 -0.17 -10.96
C TRP A 39 -9.91 1.31 -11.33
N GLU A 40 -10.89 1.91 -12.02
CA GLU A 40 -10.85 3.34 -12.33
C GLU A 40 -10.85 4.20 -11.07
N MET A 41 -11.67 3.82 -10.08
CA MET A 41 -11.73 4.50 -8.79
C MET A 41 -10.43 4.39 -8.01
N GLN A 42 -9.79 3.21 -8.01
CA GLN A 42 -8.47 3.01 -7.39
C GLN A 42 -7.41 3.93 -8.02
N ARG A 43 -7.36 4.02 -9.36
CA ARG A 43 -6.44 4.92 -10.07
C ARG A 43 -6.68 6.39 -9.68
N LYS A 44 -7.95 6.85 -9.67
CA LYS A 44 -8.28 8.22 -9.25
C LYS A 44 -7.91 8.50 -7.79
N TYR A 45 -8.08 7.52 -6.91
CA TYR A 45 -7.70 7.66 -5.50
C TYR A 45 -6.19 7.74 -5.35
N ARG A 46 -5.44 6.92 -6.11
CA ARG A 46 -3.97 6.98 -6.20
C ARG A 46 -3.49 8.34 -6.72
N ASP A 47 -4.08 8.86 -7.78
CA ASP A 47 -3.68 10.15 -8.35
C ASP A 47 -3.89 11.29 -7.36
N SER A 48 -4.99 11.25 -6.59
CA SER A 48 -5.21 12.20 -5.51
C SER A 48 -4.25 12.02 -4.34
N PHE A 49 -3.89 10.78 -4.00
CA PHE A 49 -2.85 10.50 -2.99
C PHE A 49 -1.52 11.13 -3.38
N ILE A 50 -1.06 10.88 -4.61
CA ILE A 50 0.19 11.45 -5.14
C ILE A 50 0.10 12.97 -5.20
N SER A 51 -1.04 13.51 -5.64
CA SER A 51 -1.26 14.96 -5.68
C SER A 51 -1.23 15.62 -4.29
N TYR A 52 -1.64 14.92 -3.24
CA TYR A 52 -1.69 15.45 -1.88
C TYR A 52 -0.36 15.27 -1.13
N PHE A 53 0.20 14.06 -1.17
CA PHE A 53 1.42 13.70 -0.44
C PHE A 53 2.70 13.95 -1.24
N GLY A 54 2.59 14.20 -2.55
CA GLY A 54 3.70 14.48 -3.46
C GLY A 54 4.35 13.24 -4.08
N ASP A 55 4.01 12.03 -3.62
CA ASP A 55 4.64 10.80 -4.08
C ASP A 55 3.72 9.57 -3.86
N ASP A 56 3.99 8.46 -4.56
CA ASP A 56 3.29 7.18 -4.41
C ASP A 56 3.90 6.28 -3.33
N LEU A 57 5.04 6.68 -2.77
CA LEU A 57 5.65 6.12 -1.57
C LEU A 57 6.03 7.26 -0.64
N ILE A 58 5.46 7.25 0.57
CA ILE A 58 5.82 8.19 1.64
C ILE A 58 6.14 7.44 2.92
N THR A 59 6.80 8.12 3.84
CA THR A 59 7.00 7.65 5.21
C THR A 59 6.58 8.76 6.16
N LEU A 60 5.96 8.38 7.28
CA LEU A 60 5.51 9.33 8.30
C LEU A 60 5.55 8.70 9.70
N PRO A 61 5.68 9.50 10.77
CA PRO A 61 5.61 8.95 12.13
C PRO A 61 4.27 8.29 12.41
N GLY A 62 4.24 7.10 13.01
CA GLY A 62 2.99 6.33 13.20
C GLY A 62 1.88 7.12 13.90
N HIS A 63 2.24 7.91 14.91
CA HIS A 63 1.29 8.75 15.66
C HIS A 63 0.60 9.83 14.81
N LYS A 64 1.13 10.14 13.61
CA LYS A 64 0.54 11.08 12.64
C LYS A 64 -0.39 10.43 11.64
N LEU A 65 -0.50 9.10 11.62
CA LEU A 65 -1.24 8.38 10.59
C LEU A 65 -2.74 8.74 10.54
N ASN A 66 -3.39 8.80 11.71
CA ASN A 66 -4.81 9.18 11.80
C ASN A 66 -5.04 10.61 11.25
N GLU A 67 -4.25 11.58 11.71
CA GLU A 67 -4.33 12.98 11.28
C GLU A 67 -4.06 13.13 9.78
N ALA A 68 -3.04 12.44 9.26
CA ALA A 68 -2.69 12.48 7.85
C ALA A 68 -3.83 11.96 6.95
N PHE A 69 -4.49 10.86 7.34
CA PHE A 69 -5.59 10.29 6.56
C PHE A 69 -6.91 11.03 6.72
N ASP A 70 -7.19 11.59 7.89
CA ASP A 70 -8.35 12.47 8.07
C ASP A 70 -8.24 13.68 7.12
N ASN A 71 -7.05 14.30 7.07
CA ASN A 71 -6.80 15.44 6.18
C ASN A 71 -6.82 15.03 4.70
N PHE A 72 -6.20 13.91 4.35
CA PHE A 72 -6.21 13.40 2.97
C PHE A 72 -7.62 13.03 2.49
N ASN A 73 -8.43 12.38 3.33
CA ASN A 73 -9.81 12.05 3.01
C ASN A 73 -10.66 13.31 2.84
N HIS A 74 -10.45 14.33 3.67
CA HIS A 74 -11.09 15.62 3.51
C HIS A 74 -10.75 16.25 2.15
N TYR A 75 -9.45 16.36 1.84
CA TYR A 75 -8.99 16.84 0.54
C TYR A 75 -9.59 16.06 -0.63
N TYR A 76 -9.60 14.72 -0.54
CA TYR A 76 -10.13 13.86 -1.59
C TYR A 76 -11.63 14.07 -1.82
N ILE A 77 -12.42 14.16 -0.74
CA ILE A 77 -13.86 14.41 -0.82
C ILE A 77 -14.13 15.80 -1.38
N GLU A 78 -13.45 16.85 -0.89
CA GLU A 78 -13.62 18.20 -1.41
C GLU A 78 -13.33 18.26 -2.91
N LYS A 79 -12.23 17.64 -3.35
CA LYS A 79 -11.87 17.53 -4.76
C LYS A 79 -12.91 16.77 -5.58
N ALA A 80 -13.46 15.68 -5.05
CA ALA A 80 -14.49 14.89 -5.73
C ALA A 80 -15.84 15.63 -5.83
N LEU A 81 -16.17 16.45 -4.85
CA LEU A 81 -17.42 17.21 -4.79
C LEU A 81 -17.35 18.57 -5.50
N CYS A 82 -16.15 19.07 -5.82
CA CYS A 82 -15.93 20.42 -6.36
C CYS A 82 -16.74 20.71 -7.64
N ASP A 83 -16.83 19.72 -8.53
CA ASP A 83 -17.53 19.84 -9.81
C ASP A 83 -18.99 19.37 -9.76
N MET A 84 -19.50 18.96 -8.60
CA MET A 84 -20.87 18.44 -8.46
C MET A 84 -21.88 19.57 -8.25
N PRO A 85 -23.09 19.49 -8.85
CA PRO A 85 -24.20 20.38 -8.52
C PRO A 85 -24.55 20.33 -7.03
N GLU A 86 -24.95 21.45 -6.44
CA GLU A 86 -25.27 21.56 -4.99
C GLU A 86 -26.34 20.55 -4.54
N GLU A 87 -27.34 20.29 -5.38
CA GLU A 87 -28.39 19.30 -5.15
C GLU A 87 -27.84 17.87 -5.03
N GLU A 88 -26.76 17.55 -5.74
CA GLU A 88 -26.09 16.26 -5.67
C GLU A 88 -25.08 16.23 -4.51
N ARG A 89 -24.35 17.33 -4.30
CA ARG A 89 -23.40 17.52 -3.20
C ARG A 89 -24.06 17.38 -1.82
N SER A 90 -25.27 17.90 -1.64
CA SER A 90 -26.02 17.84 -0.37
C SER A 90 -26.38 16.41 0.08
N LYS A 91 -26.25 15.41 -0.80
CA LYS A 91 -26.46 13.98 -0.48
C LYS A 91 -25.23 13.35 0.20
N TYR A 92 -24.11 14.06 0.26
CA TYR A 92 -22.88 13.61 0.89
C TYR A 92 -22.69 14.26 2.27
N PRO A 93 -22.13 13.54 3.26
CA PRO A 93 -21.87 14.12 4.58
C PRO A 93 -20.86 15.26 4.48
N ALA A 94 -21.07 16.28 5.30
CA ALA A 94 -20.20 17.46 5.35
C ALA A 94 -18.75 17.15 5.76
N ALA A 95 -18.51 15.99 6.39
CA ALA A 95 -17.18 15.54 6.79
C ALA A 95 -17.00 14.04 6.52
N ALA A 96 -15.76 13.66 6.18
CA ALA A 96 -15.35 12.26 6.14
C ALA A 96 -15.48 11.62 7.54
N PRO A 97 -15.82 10.32 7.64
CA PRO A 97 -15.61 9.58 8.87
C PRO A 97 -14.14 9.66 9.28
N LYS A 98 -13.87 9.86 10.57
CA LYS A 98 -12.51 9.82 11.10
C LYS A 98 -11.95 8.41 11.01
N MET A 99 -10.72 8.29 10.53
CA MET A 99 -9.99 7.03 10.46
C MET A 99 -9.33 6.75 11.81
N GLN A 100 -9.42 5.50 12.26
CA GLN A 100 -8.66 5.02 13.42
C GLN A 100 -7.83 3.83 12.99
N PHE A 101 -6.52 4.03 12.87
CA PHE A 101 -5.57 2.98 12.57
C PHE A 101 -5.21 2.20 13.84
N PRO A 102 -5.03 0.87 13.74
CA PRO A 102 -4.54 0.01 14.82
C PRO A 102 -3.24 0.51 15.47
N GLU A 103 -3.07 0.22 16.76
CA GLU A 103 -1.86 0.51 17.53
C GLU A 103 -0.60 -0.08 16.89
N ALA A 104 -0.73 -1.24 16.24
CA ALA A 104 0.35 -1.87 15.47
C ALA A 104 0.92 -1.01 14.32
N LEU A 105 0.26 0.10 13.95
CA LEU A 105 0.87 1.15 13.12
C LEU A 105 1.15 2.42 13.89
N THR A 106 0.19 2.88 14.70
CA THR A 106 0.28 4.21 15.31
C THR A 106 1.36 4.31 16.39
N CYS A 107 1.77 3.19 16.97
CA CYS A 107 2.86 3.12 17.94
C CYS A 107 4.25 2.93 17.32
N HIS A 108 4.36 2.69 16.01
CA HIS A 108 5.66 2.59 15.35
C HIS A 108 6.27 3.99 15.12
N ASP A 109 7.59 4.08 15.30
CA ASP A 109 8.35 5.32 15.04
C ASP A 109 8.13 5.84 13.62
N ASN A 110 7.98 4.93 12.66
CA ASN A 110 7.71 5.23 11.28
C ASN A 110 6.76 4.21 10.66
N VAL A 111 5.88 4.69 9.77
CA VAL A 111 5.06 3.86 8.90
C VAL A 111 5.27 4.34 7.47
N GLY A 112 5.63 3.40 6.60
CA GLY A 112 5.68 3.61 5.17
C GLY A 112 4.35 3.31 4.51
N LEU A 113 3.99 4.10 3.51
CA LEU A 113 2.79 3.93 2.72
C LEU A 113 3.19 3.84 1.26
N ILE A 114 2.72 2.81 0.57
CA ILE A 114 2.91 2.66 -0.88
C ILE A 114 1.54 2.54 -1.53
N PHE A 115 1.22 3.47 -2.41
CA PHE A 115 0.04 3.38 -3.25
C PHE A 115 0.42 2.88 -4.64
N ASP A 116 0.23 1.58 -4.84
CA ASP A 116 0.45 0.93 -6.13
C ASP A 116 -0.83 0.88 -6.97
N GLU A 117 -0.68 0.95 -8.29
CA GLU A 117 -1.82 0.88 -9.20
C GLU A 117 -2.56 -0.46 -9.12
N LYS A 118 -1.84 -1.57 -8.95
CA LYS A 118 -2.41 -2.93 -8.88
C LYS A 118 -2.73 -3.33 -7.45
N GLU A 119 -1.79 -3.15 -6.53
CA GLU A 119 -1.92 -3.62 -5.15
C GLU A 119 -2.71 -2.64 -4.25
N GLY A 120 -2.98 -1.43 -4.73
CA GLY A 120 -3.63 -0.37 -3.96
C GLY A 120 -2.73 0.22 -2.89
N LEU A 121 -3.35 0.79 -1.85
CA LEU A 121 -2.66 1.42 -0.73
C LEU A 121 -2.23 0.37 0.31
N ASN A 122 -0.92 0.30 0.58
CA ASN A 122 -0.30 -0.64 1.50
C ASN A 122 0.45 0.10 2.62
N PHE A 123 0.49 -0.47 3.82
CA PHE A 123 1.11 0.11 5.02
C PHE A 123 2.21 -0.80 5.55
N TYR A 124 3.36 -0.23 5.89
CA TYR A 124 4.56 -0.93 6.29
C TYR A 124 5.16 -0.30 7.55
N PRO A 125 4.89 -0.85 8.74
CA PRO A 125 5.55 -0.37 9.96
C PRO A 125 7.07 -0.54 9.83
N GLY A 126 7.81 0.51 10.17
CA GLY A 126 9.27 0.53 10.11
C GLY A 126 9.88 0.55 8.71
N LEU A 127 9.14 0.96 7.67
CA LEU A 127 9.63 0.91 6.28
C LEU A 127 10.94 1.67 6.05
N GLU A 128 11.21 2.74 6.80
CA GLU A 128 12.46 3.50 6.68
C GLU A 128 13.70 2.63 6.87
N ALA A 129 13.69 1.69 7.82
CA ALA A 129 14.80 0.77 8.03
C ALA A 129 15.01 -0.16 6.83
N PHE A 130 13.92 -0.57 6.17
CA PHE A 130 13.99 -1.34 4.93
C PHE A 130 14.54 -0.52 3.76
N ILE A 131 14.13 0.74 3.62
CA ILE A 131 14.56 1.62 2.52
C ILE A 131 16.03 2.04 2.67
N ALA A 132 16.51 2.22 3.90
CA ALA A 132 17.81 2.85 4.17
C ALA A 132 18.98 2.18 3.43
N PRO A 133 19.13 0.83 3.41
CA PRO A 133 20.17 0.16 2.62
C PRO A 133 20.10 0.41 1.11
N PHE A 134 18.91 0.63 0.55
CA PHE A 134 18.74 0.96 -0.87
C PHE A 134 19.07 2.43 -1.19
N LYS A 135 19.16 3.30 -0.18
CA LYS A 135 19.72 4.66 -0.31
C LYS A 135 21.22 4.69 -0.03
N ASN A 136 21.68 3.87 0.91
CA ASN A 136 23.09 3.73 1.30
C ASN A 136 23.47 2.26 1.51
N PRO A 137 24.00 1.58 0.48
CA PRO A 137 24.32 0.15 0.54
C PRO A 137 25.34 -0.25 1.61
N ARG A 138 26.14 0.68 2.13
CA ARG A 138 27.09 0.41 3.23
C ARG A 138 26.41 0.01 4.53
N LEU A 139 25.15 0.36 4.73
CA LEU A 139 24.38 -0.07 5.91
C LEU A 139 24.23 -1.60 6.00
N LEU A 140 24.46 -2.33 4.90
CA LEU A 140 24.49 -3.80 4.91
C LEU A 140 25.78 -4.38 5.51
N GLU A 141 26.71 -3.57 5.99
CA GLU A 141 27.77 -4.01 6.88
C GLU A 141 27.23 -4.30 8.30
N GLU A 142 26.08 -3.73 8.66
CA GLU A 142 25.41 -3.97 9.94
C GLU A 142 24.37 -5.09 9.80
N GLU A 143 24.43 -6.08 10.69
CA GLU A 143 23.54 -7.25 10.65
C GLU A 143 22.06 -6.87 10.78
N ALA A 144 21.74 -5.86 11.59
CA ALA A 144 20.36 -5.41 11.80
C ALA A 144 19.65 -5.01 10.49
N TYR A 145 20.35 -4.37 9.55
CA TYR A 145 19.75 -4.03 8.25
C TYR A 145 19.61 -5.24 7.33
N ARG A 146 20.53 -6.22 7.41
CA ARG A 146 20.41 -7.50 6.69
C ARG A 146 19.19 -8.28 7.16
N GLU A 147 18.98 -8.34 8.47
CA GLU A 147 17.82 -8.99 9.09
C GLU A 147 16.51 -8.34 8.64
N VAL A 148 16.44 -7.00 8.58
CA VAL A 148 15.25 -6.29 8.10
C VAL A 148 14.90 -6.68 6.66
N ILE A 149 15.88 -6.67 5.73
CA ILE A 149 15.62 -7.05 4.34
C ILE A 149 15.24 -8.52 4.23
N THR A 150 15.91 -9.39 4.98
CA THR A 150 15.64 -10.83 4.99
C THR A 150 14.23 -11.11 5.52
N GLY A 151 13.81 -10.45 6.60
CA GLY A 151 12.45 -10.55 7.12
C GLY A 151 11.40 -10.09 6.10
N TYR A 152 11.68 -9.04 5.33
CA TYR A 152 10.83 -8.63 4.21
C TYR A 152 10.78 -9.69 3.10
N LEU A 153 11.90 -10.36 2.78
CA LEU A 153 11.95 -11.45 1.79
C LEU A 153 11.19 -12.70 2.24
N GLU A 154 11.28 -13.04 3.52
CA GLU A 154 10.71 -14.28 4.08
C GLU A 154 9.25 -14.15 4.50
N SER A 155 8.77 -12.93 4.76
CA SER A 155 7.38 -12.67 5.11
C SER A 155 6.41 -13.16 4.01
N ASP A 156 5.40 -13.93 4.41
CA ASP A 156 4.32 -14.39 3.53
C ASP A 156 3.20 -13.34 3.34
N SER A 157 3.24 -12.25 4.10
CA SER A 157 2.28 -11.14 4.06
C SER A 157 2.79 -9.93 3.27
N ILE A 158 4.09 -9.82 3.04
CA ILE A 158 4.71 -8.74 2.27
C ILE A 158 4.94 -9.19 0.82
N SER A 159 4.32 -8.47 -0.12
CA SER A 159 4.45 -8.71 -1.56
C SER A 159 5.81 -8.27 -2.12
N THR A 160 5.98 -8.37 -3.43
CA THR A 160 7.17 -7.86 -4.13
C THR A 160 7.25 -6.33 -4.15
N LEU A 161 6.16 -5.63 -3.78
CA LEU A 161 6.01 -4.18 -3.97
C LEU A 161 7.13 -3.34 -3.34
N PRO A 162 7.52 -3.51 -2.06
CA PRO A 162 8.59 -2.70 -1.48
C PRO A 162 9.91 -2.85 -2.24
N PHE A 163 10.27 -4.09 -2.61
CA PHE A 163 11.50 -4.34 -3.36
C PHE A 163 11.46 -3.77 -4.77
N ARG A 164 10.33 -3.95 -5.48
CA ARG A 164 10.14 -3.37 -6.81
C ARG A 164 10.27 -1.85 -6.77
N LYS A 165 9.70 -1.19 -5.76
CA LYS A 165 9.86 0.26 -5.57
C LYS A 165 11.31 0.67 -5.32
N MET A 166 12.11 -0.15 -4.65
CA MET A 166 13.53 0.15 -4.46
C MET A 166 14.30 0.06 -5.77
N VAL A 167 14.10 -0.99 -6.56
CA VAL A 167 14.75 -1.14 -7.88
C VAL A 167 14.32 -0.02 -8.84
N GLU A 168 13.02 0.32 -8.86
CA GLU A 168 12.48 1.41 -9.69
C GLU A 168 13.07 2.79 -9.32
N ARG A 169 13.19 3.09 -8.02
CA ARG A 169 13.61 4.43 -7.52
C ARG A 169 15.12 4.59 -7.39
N TYR A 170 15.82 3.51 -7.09
CA TYR A 170 17.25 3.50 -6.80
C TYR A 170 17.93 2.34 -7.55
N PRO A 171 17.93 2.32 -8.90
CA PRO A 171 18.40 1.16 -9.65
C PRO A 171 19.86 0.79 -9.31
N GLU A 172 20.78 1.75 -9.38
CA GLU A 172 22.20 1.49 -9.08
C GLU A 172 22.44 1.13 -7.61
N SER A 173 21.82 1.86 -6.67
CA SER A 173 21.98 1.56 -5.25
C SER A 173 21.34 0.23 -4.87
N SER A 174 20.22 -0.16 -5.51
CA SER A 174 19.59 -1.46 -5.31
C SER A 174 20.46 -2.59 -5.83
N ARG A 175 21.10 -2.38 -6.99
CA ARG A 175 22.07 -3.33 -7.53
C ARG A 175 23.20 -3.57 -6.52
N GLN A 176 23.74 -2.49 -5.96
CA GLN A 176 24.80 -2.57 -4.94
C GLN A 176 24.31 -3.21 -3.63
N ALA A 177 23.10 -2.88 -3.19
CA ALA A 177 22.52 -3.44 -1.98
C ALA A 177 22.32 -4.95 -2.11
N PHE A 178 21.73 -5.43 -3.20
CA PHE A 178 21.57 -6.87 -3.43
C PHE A 178 22.90 -7.59 -3.65
N ALA A 179 23.84 -6.98 -4.37
CA ALA A 179 25.19 -7.52 -4.52
C ALA A 179 25.87 -7.74 -3.16
N ALA A 180 25.75 -6.77 -2.25
CA ALA A 180 26.29 -6.86 -0.90
C ALA A 180 25.52 -7.86 -0.02
N LEU A 181 24.19 -7.89 -0.11
CA LEU A 181 23.34 -8.80 0.66
C LEU A 181 23.65 -10.27 0.33
N PHE A 182 23.75 -10.60 -0.96
CA PHE A 182 23.94 -11.97 -1.44
C PHE A 182 25.38 -12.35 -1.78
N ALA A 183 26.35 -11.47 -1.47
CA ALA A 183 27.75 -11.65 -1.83
C ALA A 183 27.96 -11.98 -3.33
N ASN A 184 27.15 -11.36 -4.20
CA ASN A 184 27.20 -11.53 -5.65
C ASN A 184 27.62 -10.21 -6.32
N PRO A 185 28.91 -9.99 -6.63
CA PRO A 185 29.39 -8.73 -7.20
C PRO A 185 28.87 -8.47 -8.63
N ASN A 186 28.39 -9.50 -9.31
CA ASN A 186 27.85 -9.41 -10.66
C ASN A 186 26.32 -9.32 -10.68
N TRP A 187 25.69 -8.98 -9.54
CA TRP A 187 24.25 -8.82 -9.45
C TRP A 187 23.71 -7.93 -10.57
N ASP A 188 22.67 -8.43 -11.23
CA ASP A 188 21.92 -7.77 -12.29
C ASP A 188 20.46 -7.61 -11.86
N ASN A 189 19.99 -6.37 -11.74
CA ASN A 189 18.61 -6.10 -11.36
C ASN A 189 17.59 -6.59 -12.39
N ASP A 190 17.93 -6.70 -13.66
CA ASP A 190 16.96 -7.12 -14.68
C ASP A 190 16.75 -8.65 -14.65
N LYS A 191 17.78 -9.39 -14.26
CA LYS A 191 17.77 -10.86 -14.23
C LYS A 191 17.61 -11.42 -12.82
N ASP A 192 18.55 -11.11 -11.93
CA ASP A 192 18.66 -11.77 -10.62
C ASP A 192 17.53 -11.34 -9.67
N PHE A 193 17.03 -10.11 -9.81
CA PHE A 193 15.87 -9.63 -9.05
C PHE A 193 14.62 -10.46 -9.35
N HIS A 194 14.37 -10.76 -10.62
CA HIS A 194 13.22 -11.55 -11.02
C HIS A 194 13.30 -12.96 -10.42
N GLU A 195 14.46 -13.63 -10.55
CA GLU A 195 14.69 -14.96 -9.97
C GLU A 195 14.51 -14.95 -8.43
N LEU A 196 15.00 -13.91 -7.74
CA LEU A 196 14.82 -13.74 -6.30
C LEU A 196 13.33 -13.60 -5.93
N MET A 197 12.59 -12.74 -6.64
CA MET A 197 11.16 -12.54 -6.39
C MET A 197 10.35 -13.79 -6.73
N GLU A 198 10.68 -14.55 -7.78
CA GLU A 198 10.02 -15.82 -8.07
C GLU A 198 10.24 -16.84 -6.94
N LYS A 199 11.48 -16.94 -6.45
CA LYS A 199 11.85 -17.86 -5.37
C LYS A 199 11.14 -17.55 -4.06
N HIS A 200 11.13 -16.29 -3.63
CA HIS A 200 10.63 -15.92 -2.30
C HIS A 200 9.16 -15.45 -2.31
N LYS A 201 8.70 -14.88 -3.42
CA LYS A 201 7.42 -14.18 -3.54
C LYS A 201 6.55 -14.71 -4.68
N GLY A 202 6.84 -15.91 -5.21
CA GLY A 202 6.15 -16.48 -6.37
C GLY A 202 4.62 -16.57 -6.22
N ALA A 203 4.10 -16.72 -5.00
CA ALA A 203 2.65 -16.68 -4.74
C ALA A 203 2.03 -15.31 -5.09
N PHE A 204 2.72 -14.21 -4.76
CA PHE A 204 2.27 -12.85 -5.10
C PHE A 204 2.36 -12.56 -6.60
N LEU A 205 3.38 -13.10 -7.29
CA LEU A 205 3.52 -12.94 -8.73
C LEU A 205 2.42 -13.65 -9.52
N LYS A 206 1.93 -14.78 -9.01
CA LYS A 206 0.84 -15.57 -9.61
C LYS A 206 -0.56 -15.11 -9.18
N LYS A 207 -0.64 -14.18 -8.22
CA LYS A 207 -1.90 -13.70 -7.67
C LYS A 207 -2.65 -12.91 -8.73
N GLU A 208 -3.92 -13.25 -8.93
CA GLU A 208 -4.85 -12.36 -9.63
C GLU A 208 -5.22 -11.21 -8.71
N TRP A 209 -4.88 -9.99 -9.13
CA TRP A 209 -5.18 -8.79 -8.37
C TRP A 209 -6.64 -8.38 -8.60
N VAL A 210 -7.28 -7.95 -7.52
CA VAL A 210 -8.60 -7.34 -7.52
C VAL A 210 -8.47 -5.92 -6.95
N PRO A 211 -9.30 -4.97 -7.40
CA PRO A 211 -9.24 -3.62 -6.87
C PRO A 211 -9.58 -3.65 -5.38
N THR A 212 -8.75 -2.99 -4.58
CA THR A 212 -8.93 -2.87 -3.13
C THR A 212 -9.77 -1.66 -2.77
N THR A 213 -10.09 -0.83 -3.76
CA THR A 213 -10.96 0.32 -3.61
C THR A 213 -12.30 0.00 -4.23
N LEU A 214 -13.31 -0.30 -3.39
CA LEU A 214 -14.62 -0.74 -3.86
C LEU A 214 -15.64 0.41 -3.80
N PRO A 215 -16.49 0.57 -4.83
CA PRO A 215 -17.62 1.47 -4.75
C PRO A 215 -18.63 0.94 -3.75
N PHE A 216 -18.86 1.69 -2.68
CA PHE A 216 -20.02 1.46 -1.83
C PHE A 216 -21.25 2.05 -2.52
N ASN A 217 -22.08 1.18 -3.09
CA ASN A 217 -23.46 1.52 -3.43
C ASN A 217 -24.29 1.40 -2.16
N ARG A 218 -24.74 2.53 -1.63
CA ARG A 218 -25.83 2.56 -0.64
C ARG A 218 -27.16 2.46 -1.40
N TYR A 219 -27.40 1.30 -1.99
CA TYR A 219 -28.72 0.90 -2.48
C TYR A 219 -28.89 -0.55 -2.06
N ASP A 220 -29.45 -0.72 -0.87
CA ASP A 220 -30.57 -1.63 -0.62
C ASP A 220 -31.13 -1.26 0.77
N ASP A 221 -32.41 -0.91 0.78
CA ASP A 221 -33.26 -0.80 1.96
C ASP A 221 -33.48 -2.19 2.60
#